data_AF-A0A7S2VBK5-F1
#
_entry.id   AF-A0A7S2VBK5-F1
#
_cell.length_a   1.000
_cell.length_b   1.000
_cell.length_c   1.000
_cell.angle_alpha   90.00
_cell.angle_beta   90.00
_cell.angle_gamma   90.00
#
_symmetry.space_group_name_H-M   'P 1'
#
loop_
_entity.id
_entity.type
_entity.pdbx_description
1 polymer ?
#
loop_
_entity_poly.entity_id
_entity_poly.type
_entity_poly.pdbx_seq_one_letter_code
_entity_poly.pdbx_strand_id
1 'polypeptide(L)'
;MIYPKTIHLPITTGAIFIFWTWLCLAFSDVFAYFVGKNLGRTKLAKLAPAAGATSPNKTVEGVLGGCAVSAALGMLGAWVQKWPYWVLTGMVHGTLLAL
;
A
#
# COMPACT_ATOMS: atom_id res chain seq x y z
N MET A 1 39.98 -12.84 11.65
CA MET A 1 38.62 -12.32 11.42
C MET A 1 37.82 -13.43 10.73
N ILE A 2 36.94 -14.11 11.47
CA ILE A 2 36.11 -15.20 10.92
C ILE A 2 34.87 -14.53 10.32
N TYR A 3 34.83 -14.39 9.01
CA TYR A 3 33.61 -13.98 8.31
C TYR A 3 32.68 -15.20 8.27
N PRO A 4 31.46 -15.15 8.84
CA PRO A 4 30.54 -16.26 8.68
C PRO A 4 30.20 -16.41 7.21
N LYS A 5 30.53 -17.60 6.68
CA LYS A 5 30.31 -18.02 5.30
C LYS A 5 28.81 -18.28 5.14
N THR A 6 28.17 -17.49 4.30
CA THR A 6 26.76 -17.57 3.86
C THR A 6 25.71 -17.50 4.97
N ILE A 7 25.17 -16.29 5.18
CA ILE A 7 23.91 -16.08 5.90
C ILE A 7 22.79 -16.68 5.04
N HIS A 8 22.31 -17.86 5.40
CA HIS A 8 21.09 -18.41 4.82
C HIS A 8 19.92 -17.60 5.36
N LEU A 9 19.53 -16.54 4.65
CA LEU A 9 18.31 -15.80 4.96
C LEU A 9 17.13 -16.73 4.70
N PRO A 10 16.35 -17.11 5.73
CA PRO A 10 15.19 -17.97 5.51
C PRO A 10 14.13 -17.11 4.80
N ILE A 11 13.99 -17.28 3.48
CA ILE A 11 12.86 -16.77 2.71
C ILE A 11 11.64 -17.60 3.12
N THR A 12 11.09 -17.27 4.28
CA THR A 12 9.88 -17.88 4.80
C THR A 12 8.66 -17.24 4.16
N THR A 13 7.52 -17.94 4.19
CA THR A 13 6.23 -17.37 3.78
C THR A 13 5.92 -16.07 4.51
N GLY A 14 6.31 -15.97 5.79
CA GLY A 14 6.17 -14.73 6.57
C GLY A 14 7.04 -13.58 6.06
N ALA A 15 8.28 -13.86 5.63
CA ALA A 15 9.16 -12.84 5.05
C ALA A 15 8.59 -12.30 3.72
N ILE A 16 8.05 -13.18 2.87
CA ILE A 16 7.39 -12.78 1.61
C ILE A 16 6.15 -11.94 1.90
N PHE A 17 5.36 -12.32 2.91
CA PHE A 17 4.18 -11.57 3.33
C PHE A 17 4.54 -10.15 3.80
N ILE A 18 5.49 -10.02 4.72
CA ILE A 18 5.94 -8.71 5.23
C ILE A 18 6.49 -7.83 4.10
N PHE A 19 7.31 -8.40 3.22
CA PHE A 19 7.84 -7.68 2.06
C PHE A 19 6.70 -7.13 1.18
N TRP A 20 5.67 -7.94 0.95
CA TRP A 20 4.55 -7.54 0.12
C TRP A 20 3.66 -6.48 0.77
N THR A 21 3.43 -6.60 2.09
CA THR A 21 2.75 -5.58 2.89
C THR A 21 3.49 -4.25 2.82
N TRP A 22 4.81 -4.25 3.01
CA TRP A 22 5.64 -3.05 2.91
C TRP A 22 5.59 -2.43 1.50
N LEU A 23 5.62 -3.28 0.47
CA LEU A 23 5.52 -2.84 -0.92
C LEU A 23 4.17 -2.18 -1.20
N CYS A 24 3.06 -2.72 -0.70
CA CYS A 24 1.74 -2.08 -0.80
C CYS A 24 1.73 -0.68 -0.18
N LEU A 25 2.29 -0.52 1.03
CA LEU A 25 2.39 0.77 1.72
C LEU A 25 3.21 1.79 0.92
N ALA A 26 4.43 1.41 0.50
CA ALA A 26 5.33 2.29 -0.21
C ALA A 26 4.73 2.78 -1.54
N PHE A 27 4.12 1.87 -2.31
CA PHE A 27 3.48 2.23 -3.57
C PHE A 27 2.18 3.03 -3.37
N SER A 28 1.41 2.74 -2.32
CA SER A 28 0.23 3.53 -1.96
C SER A 28 0.60 5.00 -1.76
N ASP A 29 1.64 5.30 -0.98
CA ASP A 29 2.10 6.67 -0.72
C ASP A 29 2.60 7.37 -1.99
N VAL A 30 3.40 6.68 -2.82
CA VAL A 30 3.91 7.23 -4.08
C VAL A 30 2.77 7.57 -5.03
N PHE A 31 1.79 6.67 -5.18
CA PHE A 31 0.65 6.92 -6.05
C PHE A 31 -0.32 7.94 -5.48
N ALA A 32 -0.53 7.96 -4.17
CA ALA A 32 -1.33 9.00 -3.53
C ALA A 32 -0.73 10.39 -3.75
N TYR A 33 0.60 10.51 -3.68
CA TYR A 33 1.29 11.75 -4.01
C TYR A 33 1.20 12.09 -5.50
N PHE A 34 1.44 11.13 -6.41
CA PHE A 34 1.44 11.38 -7.84
C PHE A 34 0.04 11.75 -8.37
N VAL A 35 -0.98 10.98 -7.97
CA VAL A 35 -2.38 11.25 -8.30
C VAL A 35 -2.83 12.52 -7.60
N GLY A 36 -2.47 12.74 -6.34
CA GLY A 36 -2.81 13.95 -5.62
C GLY A 36 -2.19 15.21 -6.23
N LYS A 37 -0.98 15.11 -6.80
CA LYS A 37 -0.30 16.22 -7.48
C LYS A 37 -0.88 16.51 -8.86
N ASN A 38 -1.23 15.48 -9.65
CA ASN A 38 -1.68 15.64 -11.04
C ASN A 38 -3.20 15.82 -11.18
N LEU A 39 -3.98 15.18 -10.31
CA LEU A 39 -5.45 15.10 -10.38
C LEU A 39 -6.15 15.71 -9.15
N GLY A 40 -5.38 16.22 -8.17
CA GLY A 40 -5.90 16.77 -6.92
C GLY A 40 -6.66 18.08 -7.09
N ARG A 41 -7.87 18.00 -7.63
CA ARG A 41 -8.79 19.13 -7.75
C ARG A 41 -9.64 19.29 -6.47
N THR A 42 -9.89 18.21 -5.73
CA THR A 42 -10.74 18.21 -4.52
C THR A 42 -9.92 17.97 -3.26
N LYS A 43 -9.59 19.05 -2.54
CA LYS A 43 -8.90 18.98 -1.25
C LYS A 43 -9.79 18.30 -0.20
N LEU A 44 -9.23 17.33 0.54
CA LEU A 44 -9.93 16.64 1.63
C LEU A 44 -10.41 17.58 2.74
N ALA A 45 -9.74 18.73 2.90
CA ALA A 45 -10.13 19.80 3.83
C ALA A 45 -11.55 20.36 3.58
N LYS A 46 -12.12 20.20 2.37
CA LYS A 46 -13.48 20.65 2.05
C LYS A 46 -14.58 19.68 2.51
N LEU A 47 -14.24 18.40 2.72
CA LEU A 47 -15.18 17.31 3.03
C LEU A 47 -15.05 16.80 4.48
N ALA A 48 -13.86 16.87 5.08
CA ALA A 48 -13.62 16.43 6.46
C ALA A 48 -12.74 17.44 7.22
N PRO A 49 -13.31 18.28 8.09
CA PRO A 49 -12.57 19.30 8.86
C PRO A 49 -11.46 18.70 9.73
N ALA A 50 -11.67 17.49 10.26
CA ALA A 50 -10.71 16.77 11.10
C ALA A 50 -9.46 16.28 10.33
N ALA A 51 -9.61 15.91 9.05
CA ALA A 51 -8.49 15.51 8.20
C ALA A 51 -7.74 16.71 7.58
N GLY A 52 -8.41 17.86 7.47
CA GLY A 52 -7.82 19.11 6.99
C GLY A 52 -6.78 19.73 7.93
N ALA A 53 -6.90 19.48 9.25
CA ALA A 53 -5.93 19.94 10.25
C ALA A 53 -4.57 19.21 10.14
N THR A 54 -4.57 17.97 9.65
CA THR A 54 -3.35 17.13 9.57
C THR A 54 -2.56 17.35 8.28
N SER A 55 -3.21 17.75 7.17
CA SER A 55 -2.51 18.12 5.93
C SER A 55 -3.39 18.90 4.94
N PRO A 56 -3.12 20.21 4.70
CA PRO A 56 -3.90 21.06 3.78
C PRO A 56 -3.85 20.65 2.29
N ASN A 57 -2.90 19.77 1.93
CA ASN A 57 -2.63 19.35 0.56
C ASN A 57 -3.08 17.92 0.25
N LYS A 58 -3.62 17.16 1.22
CA LYS A 58 -4.20 15.85 0.91
C LYS A 58 -5.49 16.02 0.09
N THR A 59 -5.60 15.28 -0.99
CA THR A 59 -6.72 15.32 -1.94
C THR A 59 -7.46 14.00 -1.92
N VAL A 60 -8.78 14.03 -2.17
CA VAL A 60 -9.60 12.81 -2.17
C VAL A 60 -9.15 11.89 -3.29
N GLU A 61 -8.80 12.47 -4.43
CA GLU A 61 -8.31 11.74 -5.60
C GLU A 61 -6.98 11.04 -5.32
N GLY A 62 -6.09 11.67 -4.53
CA GLY A 62 -4.85 11.05 -4.07
C GLY A 62 -5.09 9.81 -3.22
N VAL A 63 -5.98 9.90 -2.22
CA VAL A 63 -6.34 8.75 -1.37
C VAL A 63 -6.96 7.62 -2.19
N LEU A 64 -7.87 7.96 -3.12
CA LEU A 64 -8.48 6.97 -4.01
C LEU A 64 -7.42 6.29 -4.91
N GLY A 65 -6.46 7.06 -5.41
CA GLY A 65 -5.34 6.56 -6.23
C GLY A 65 -4.42 5.62 -5.45
N GLY A 66 -4.04 5.98 -4.22
CA GLY A 66 -3.26 5.12 -3.33
C GLY A 66 -4.00 3.82 -2.99
N CYS A 67 -5.29 3.92 -2.64
CA CYS A 67 -6.14 2.77 -2.36
C CYS A 67 -6.26 1.81 -3.55
N ALA A 68 -6.47 2.35 -4.77
CA ALA A 68 -6.60 1.53 -5.97
C ALA A 68 -5.32 0.74 -6.27
N VAL A 69 -4.15 1.38 -6.14
CA VAL A 69 -2.86 0.72 -6.39
C VAL A 69 -2.49 -0.28 -5.30
N SER A 70 -2.71 0.07 -4.03
CA SER A 70 -2.47 -0.85 -2.92
C SER A 70 -3.39 -2.08 -2.99
N ALA A 71 -4.66 -1.91 -3.38
CA ALA A 71 -5.59 -3.02 -3.61
C ALA A 71 -5.13 -3.94 -4.75
N ALA A 72 -4.66 -3.36 -5.86
CA ALA A 72 -4.11 -4.13 -6.98
C ALA A 72 -2.84 -4.90 -6.56
N LEU A 73 -1.95 -4.27 -5.80
CA LEU A 73 -0.75 -4.93 -5.27
C LEU A 73 -1.13 -6.03 -4.28
N GLY A 74 -2.02 -5.79 -3.32
CA GLY A 74 -2.51 -6.80 -2.38
C GLY A 74 -3.11 -8.03 -3.09
N MET A 75 -3.86 -7.81 -4.16
CA MET A 75 -4.40 -8.86 -5.03
C MET A 75 -3.29 -9.66 -5.73
N LEU A 76 -2.26 -8.99 -6.28
CA LEU A 76 -1.10 -9.65 -6.88
C LEU A 76 -0.32 -10.49 -5.86
N GLY A 77 -0.17 -10.01 -4.62
CA GLY A 77 0.51 -10.76 -3.55
C GLY A 77 -0.25 -12.00 -3.12
N ALA A 78 -1.56 -11.88 -2.95
CA ALA A 78 -2.43 -12.99 -2.63
C ALA A 78 -2.46 -14.03 -3.76
N TRP A 79 -2.36 -13.59 -5.02
CA TRP A 79 -2.20 -14.47 -6.19
C TRP A 79 -0.85 -15.21 -6.16
N VAL A 80 0.26 -14.50 -5.93
CA VAL A 80 1.60 -15.10 -5.82
C VAL A 80 1.68 -16.12 -4.68
N GLN A 81 1.03 -15.84 -3.54
CA GLN A 81 0.97 -16.76 -2.40
C GLN A 81 -0.11 -17.84 -2.52
N LYS A 82 -0.86 -17.88 -3.63
CA LYS A 82 -1.92 -18.86 -3.91
C LYS A 82 -2.98 -18.95 -2.81
N TRP A 83 -3.42 -17.80 -2.31
CA TRP A 83 -4.46 -17.76 -1.28
C TRP A 83 -5.81 -18.27 -1.83
N PRO A 84 -6.60 -19.02 -1.04
CA PRO A 84 -7.83 -19.66 -1.51
C PRO A 84 -8.91 -18.69 -2.00
N TYR A 85 -8.92 -17.45 -1.50
CA TYR A 85 -9.82 -16.36 -1.94
C TYR A 85 -9.04 -15.11 -2.37
N TRP A 86 -7.95 -15.30 -3.13
CA TRP A 86 -6.95 -14.28 -3.46
C TRP A 86 -7.51 -12.92 -3.93
N VAL A 87 -8.62 -12.91 -4.68
CA VAL A 87 -9.28 -11.68 -5.12
C VAL A 87 -9.81 -10.89 -3.92
N LEU A 88 -10.64 -11.53 -3.10
CA LEU A 88 -11.32 -10.89 -1.98
C LEU A 88 -10.33 -10.52 -0.88
N THR A 89 -9.50 -11.48 -0.47
CA THR A 89 -8.56 -11.31 0.63
C THR A 89 -7.43 -10.35 0.26
N GLY A 90 -6.97 -10.38 -1.00
CA GLY A 90 -5.96 -9.45 -1.51
C GLY A 90 -6.47 -8.02 -1.64
N MET A 91 -7.69 -7.83 -2.15
CA MET A 91 -8.31 -6.49 -2.21
C MET A 91 -8.53 -5.92 -0.82
N VAL A 92 -9.14 -6.69 0.10
CA VAL A 92 -9.37 -6.24 1.48
C VAL A 92 -8.06 -5.92 2.18
N HIS A 93 -7.04 -6.78 2.06
CA HIS A 93 -5.74 -6.53 2.67
C HIS A 93 -5.05 -5.29 2.10
N GLY A 94 -5.05 -5.13 0.77
CA GLY A 94 -4.44 -3.98 0.11
C GLY A 94 -5.16 -2.65 0.43
N THR A 95 -6.49 -2.63 0.46
CA THR A 95 -7.25 -1.43 0.82
C THR A 95 -7.09 -1.07 2.30
N LEU A 96 -7.05 -2.08 3.19
CA LEU A 96 -6.84 -1.84 4.63
C LEU A 96 -5.47 -1.24 4.93
N LEU A 97 -4.44 -1.60 4.17
CA LEU A 97 -3.11 -1.02 4.30
C LEU A 97 -3.02 0.42 3.75
N ALA A 98 -3.91 0.79 2.83
CA ALA A 98 -3.87 2.09 2.17
C ALA A 98 -4.65 3.20 2.90
N LEU A 99 -5.58 2.81 3.77
CA LEU A 99 -6.39 3.70 4.60
C LEU A 99 -5.64 4.07 5.89
#